data_AF-A0A846ZZW1-F1
#
_entry.id   AF-A0A846ZZW1-F1
#
_cell.length_a   1.000
_cell.length_b   1.000
_cell.length_c   1.000
_cell.angle_alpha   90.00
_cell.angle_beta   90.00
_cell.angle_gamma   90.00
#
_symmetry.space_group_name_H-M   'P 1'
#
loop_
_entity.id
_entity.type
_entity.pdbx_description
1 polymer ?
#
loop_
_entity_poly.entity_id
_entity_poly.type
_entity_poly.pdbx_seq_one_letter_code
_entity_poly.pdbx_strand_id
1 'polypeptide(L)'
;MMIAINENKEQTCQQLLVAFFKKYPNPGLQVEVERTLKLLLESQTPMPGKSGGWVGGIVYATANCYKSACGIPGLLNSECEAFFNVSMSTIYNRAWVIRKLLLDT
;
A
#
# COMPACT_ATOMS: atom_id res chain seq x y z
N MET A 1 3.96 13.59 21.57
CA MET A 1 3.37 12.24 21.49
C MET A 1 3.05 11.78 20.06
N MET A 2 3.02 12.67 19.05
CA MET A 2 2.80 12.29 17.63
C MET A 2 3.95 11.49 16.99
N ILE A 3 5.21 11.76 17.39
CA ILE A 3 6.41 11.17 16.77
C ILE A 3 6.42 9.64 16.94
N ALA A 4 6.23 9.15 18.17
CA ALA A 4 6.24 7.70 18.46
C ALA A 4 5.09 6.92 17.80
N ILE A 5 3.94 7.56 17.53
CA ILE A 5 2.80 6.92 16.85
C ILE A 5 3.08 6.77 15.36
N ASN A 6 3.74 7.76 14.75
CA ASN A 6 4.13 7.71 13.34
C ASN A 6 5.24 6.68 13.11
N GLU A 7 6.26 6.63 13.96
CA GLU A 7 7.33 5.60 13.90
C GLU A 7 6.76 4.18 13.96
N ASN A 8 5.80 3.93 14.86
CA ASN A 8 5.14 2.62 14.95
C ASN A 8 4.35 2.27 13.68
N LYS A 9 3.72 3.26 13.03
CA LYS A 9 2.99 3.03 11.78
C LYS A 9 3.91 2.77 10.61
N GLU A 10 5.00 3.50 10.48
CA GLU A 10 6.02 3.28 9.45
C GLU A 10 6.60 1.87 9.54
N GLN A 11 7.03 1.48 10.73
CA GLN A 11 7.58 0.15 10.98
C GLN A 11 6.56 -0.94 10.66
N THR A 12 5.29 -0.74 11.04
CA THR A 12 4.20 -1.68 10.72
C THR A 12 3.98 -1.78 9.20
N CYS A 13 3.98 -0.66 8.48
CA CYS A 13 3.81 -0.66 7.02
C CYS A 13 4.96 -1.39 6.32
N GLN A 14 6.21 -1.14 6.73
CA GLN A 14 7.38 -1.82 6.20
C GLN A 14 7.34 -3.32 6.46
N GLN A 15 6.99 -3.74 7.68
CA GLN A 15 6.86 -5.17 8.03
C GLN A 15 5.77 -5.87 7.20
N LEU A 16 4.63 -5.20 6.98
CA LEU A 16 3.57 -5.73 6.13
C LEU A 16 4.01 -5.88 4.67
N LEU A 17 4.79 -4.93 4.12
CA LEU A 17 5.33 -5.04 2.77
C LEU A 17 6.34 -6.19 2.64
N VAL A 18 7.25 -6.33 3.61
CA VAL A 18 8.21 -7.44 3.64
C VAL A 18 7.46 -8.78 3.69
N ALA A 19 6.46 -8.90 4.56
CA ALA A 19 5.63 -10.10 4.63
C ALA A 19 4.87 -10.36 3.31
N PHE A 20 4.36 -9.30 2.67
CA PHE A 20 3.62 -9.40 1.43
C PHE A 20 4.49 -9.94 0.30
N PHE A 21 5.65 -9.31 0.05
CA PHE A 21 6.54 -9.74 -1.05
C PHE A 21 7.29 -11.04 -0.74
N LYS A 22 7.41 -11.44 0.54
CA LYS A 22 7.83 -12.80 0.89
C LYS A 22 6.80 -13.84 0.46
N LYS A 23 5.50 -13.56 0.60
CA LYS A 23 4.41 -14.48 0.23
C LYS A 23 4.08 -14.42 -1.27
N TYR A 24 4.15 -13.23 -1.87
CA TYR A 24 3.82 -12.95 -3.27
C TYR A 24 5.00 -12.25 -3.96
N PRO A 25 6.07 -12.97 -4.32
CA PRO A 25 7.27 -12.36 -4.89
C PRO A 25 6.97 -11.66 -6.22
N ASN A 26 7.30 -10.38 -6.30
CA ASN A 26 7.23 -9.60 -7.53
C ASN A 26 8.25 -8.45 -7.45
N PRO A 27 9.51 -8.67 -7.88
CA PRO A 27 10.59 -7.70 -7.70
C PRO A 27 10.31 -6.35 -8.37
N GLY A 28 9.70 -6.36 -9.55
CA GLY A 28 9.36 -5.13 -10.28
C GLY A 28 8.32 -4.30 -9.54
N LEU A 29 7.25 -4.93 -9.03
CA LEU A 29 6.25 -4.24 -8.23
C LEU A 29 6.80 -3.79 -6.87
N GLN A 30 7.68 -4.58 -6.26
CA GLN A 30 8.26 -4.28 -4.96
C GLN A 30 9.03 -2.96 -4.95
N VAL A 31 9.89 -2.73 -5.95
CA VAL A 31 10.67 -1.49 -6.08
C VAL A 31 9.75 -0.26 -6.12
N GLU A 32 8.70 -0.31 -6.93
CA GLU A 32 7.79 0.82 -7.09
C GLU A 32 6.91 1.05 -5.86
N VAL A 33 6.52 -0.03 -5.17
CA VAL A 33 5.75 0.04 -3.91
C VAL A 33 6.60 0.63 -2.78
N GLU A 34 7.86 0.23 -2.65
CA GLU A 34 8.79 0.77 -1.66
C GLU A 34 9.07 2.26 -1.90
N ARG A 35 9.27 2.65 -3.17
CA ARG A 35 9.39 4.06 -3.56
C ARG A 35 8.13 4.86 -3.20
N THR A 36 6.95 4.32 -3.48
CA THR A 36 5.67 4.98 -3.18
C THR A 36 5.48 5.13 -1.66
N LEU A 37 5.82 4.11 -0.87
CA LEU A 37 5.78 4.23 0.59
C LEU A 37 6.71 5.34 1.07
N LYS A 38 7.95 5.40 0.58
CA LYS A 38 8.91 6.44 0.96
C LYS A 38 8.35 7.86 0.70
N LEU A 39 7.79 8.10 -0.50
CA LEU A 39 7.16 9.38 -0.83
C LEU A 39 5.98 9.71 0.08
N LEU A 40 5.16 8.71 0.42
CA LEU A 40 4.01 8.90 1.31
C LEU A 40 4.46 9.31 2.73
N LEU A 41 5.58 8.77 3.22
CA LEU A 41 6.16 9.11 4.52
C LEU A 41 6.80 10.51 4.49
N GLU A 42 7.56 10.82 3.44
CA GLU A 42 8.21 12.14 3.28
C GLU A 42 7.20 13.28 3.12
N SER A 43 6.05 13.01 2.47
CA SER A 43 4.95 13.98 2.32
C SER A 43 4.15 14.23 3.60
N GLN A 44 4.44 13.49 4.69
CA GLN A 44 3.69 13.52 5.96
C GLN A 44 2.19 13.32 5.75
N THR A 45 1.81 12.56 4.70
CA THR A 45 0.40 12.33 4.37
C THR A 45 -0.29 11.61 5.54
N PRO A 46 -1.41 12.15 6.07
CA PRO A 46 -2.13 11.49 7.13
C PRO A 46 -2.59 10.08 6.72
N MET A 47 -2.23 9.07 7.52
CA MET A 47 -2.63 7.69 7.29
C MET A 47 -3.65 7.18 8.34
N PRO A 48 -4.89 7.70 8.40
CA PRO A 48 -5.89 7.24 9.37
C PRO A 48 -6.36 5.80 9.10
N GLY A 49 -6.72 5.11 10.18
CA GLY A 49 -7.16 3.72 10.16
C GLY A 49 -6.02 2.69 10.20
N LYS A 50 -6.33 1.46 9.78
CA LYS A 50 -5.41 0.32 9.81
C LYS A 50 -4.29 0.45 8.76
N SER A 51 -3.05 0.15 9.15
CA SER A 51 -1.88 0.14 8.25
C SER A 51 -2.08 -0.80 7.05
N GLY A 52 -2.73 -1.96 7.24
CA GLY A 52 -3.03 -2.89 6.16
C GLY A 52 -3.83 -2.26 5.00
N GLY A 53 -4.75 -1.33 5.29
CA GLY A 53 -5.48 -0.62 4.25
C GLY A 53 -4.61 0.33 3.43
N TRP A 54 -3.63 0.97 4.06
CA TRP A 54 -2.68 1.85 3.38
C TRP A 54 -1.69 1.03 2.55
N VAL A 55 -1.09 0.00 3.14
CA VAL A 55 -0.15 -0.88 2.44
C VAL A 55 -0.82 -1.56 1.25
N GLY A 56 -2.01 -2.15 1.45
CA GLY A 56 -2.78 -2.74 0.36
C GLY A 56 -3.17 -1.72 -0.70
N GLY A 57 -3.50 -0.49 -0.29
CA GLY A 57 -3.74 0.63 -1.19
C GLY A 57 -2.53 0.99 -2.05
N ILE A 58 -1.31 1.00 -1.47
CA ILE A 58 -0.06 1.27 -2.22
C ILE A 58 0.16 0.17 -3.24
N VAL A 59 0.16 -1.09 -2.80
CA VAL A 59 0.35 -2.25 -3.70
C VAL A 59 -0.66 -2.21 -4.85
N TYR A 60 -1.93 -1.97 -4.55
CA TYR A 60 -2.98 -1.91 -5.56
C TYR A 60 -2.82 -0.73 -6.52
N ALA A 61 -2.51 0.46 -6.00
CA ALA A 61 -2.30 1.65 -6.82
C ALA A 61 -1.13 1.45 -7.78
N THR A 62 0.02 1.01 -7.27
CA THR A 62 1.24 0.80 -8.05
C THR A 62 1.06 -0.30 -9.09
N ALA A 63 0.46 -1.44 -8.72
CA ALA A 63 0.19 -2.55 -9.65
C ALA A 63 -0.68 -2.14 -10.86
N ASN A 64 -1.45 -1.07 -10.70
CA ASN A 64 -2.42 -0.59 -11.68
C ASN A 64 -2.15 0.86 -12.12
N CYS A 65 -0.92 1.37 -11.93
CA CYS A 65 -0.57 2.76 -12.24
C CYS A 65 -0.53 3.01 -13.77
N TYR A 66 -0.13 2.01 -14.55
CA TYR A 66 0.06 2.11 -16.00
C TYR A 66 -0.97 1.31 -16.82
N LYS A 67 -2.01 0.77 -16.18
CA LYS A 67 -3.04 -0.09 -16.81
C LYS A 67 -4.42 0.22 -16.23
N SER A 68 -5.47 -0.12 -16.98
CA SER A 68 -6.84 -0.18 -16.44
C SER A 68 -6.86 -1.07 -15.20
N ALA A 69 -7.56 -0.66 -14.14
CA ALA A 69 -7.56 -1.36 -12.86
C ALA A 69 -8.04 -2.82 -13.04
N CYS A 70 -7.12 -3.77 -12.90
CA CYS A 70 -7.34 -5.21 -13.14
C CYS A 70 -6.98 -6.09 -11.94
N GLY A 71 -6.77 -5.49 -10.76
CA GLY A 71 -6.33 -6.22 -9.56
C GLY A 71 -4.81 -6.24 -9.38
N ILE A 72 -4.34 -7.00 -8.40
CA ILE A 72 -2.90 -7.24 -8.20
C ILE A 72 -2.54 -8.53 -8.97
N PRO A 73 -1.55 -8.51 -9.88
CA PRO A 73 -1.19 -9.71 -10.65
C PRO A 73 -0.91 -10.91 -9.75
N GLY A 74 -1.57 -12.04 -10.03
CA GLY A 74 -1.39 -13.29 -9.29
C GLY A 74 -2.04 -13.34 -7.91
N LEU A 75 -2.94 -12.41 -7.59
CA LEU A 75 -3.59 -12.33 -6.28
C LEU A 75 -5.10 -12.09 -6.42
N LEU A 76 -5.92 -12.94 -5.79
CA LEU A 76 -7.36 -12.72 -5.72
C LEU A 76 -7.70 -11.59 -4.74
N ASN A 77 -8.83 -10.92 -4.99
CA ASN A 77 -9.34 -9.89 -4.08
C ASN A 77 -9.56 -10.42 -2.66
N SER A 78 -10.12 -11.62 -2.51
CA SER A 78 -10.32 -12.25 -1.20
C SER A 78 -9.00 -12.56 -0.48
N GLU A 79 -7.96 -12.95 -1.21
CA GLU A 79 -6.63 -13.16 -0.64
C GLU A 79 -5.98 -11.85 -0.21
N CYS A 80 -6.19 -10.78 -0.99
CA CYS A 80 -5.76 -9.44 -0.66
C CYS A 80 -6.43 -8.94 0.63
N GLU A 81 -7.75 -9.11 0.76
CA GLU A 81 -8.50 -8.78 1.98
C GLU A 81 -7.99 -9.57 3.18
N ALA A 82 -7.82 -10.87 3.02
CA ALA A 82 -7.33 -11.75 4.08
C ALA A 82 -5.91 -11.37 4.52
N PHE A 83 -5.03 -11.03 3.57
CA PHE A 83 -3.64 -10.66 3.87
C PHE A 83 -3.56 -9.33 4.62
N PHE A 84 -4.27 -8.30 4.13
CA PHE A 84 -4.21 -6.96 4.73
C PHE A 84 -5.21 -6.72 5.87
N ASN A 85 -6.07 -7.71 6.15
CA ASN A 85 -7.08 -7.68 7.20
C ASN A 85 -8.00 -6.44 7.14
N VAL A 86 -8.44 -6.12 5.92
CA VAL A 86 -9.34 -5.03 5.55
C VAL A 86 -10.15 -5.44 4.32
N SER A 87 -11.25 -4.74 4.04
CA SER A 87 -12.02 -4.97 2.82
C SER A 87 -11.33 -4.37 1.57
N MET A 88 -11.64 -4.90 0.39
CA MET A 88 -11.21 -4.34 -0.89
C MET A 88 -11.71 -2.92 -1.06
N SER A 89 -12.92 -2.59 -0.59
CA SER A 89 -13.42 -1.21 -0.62
C SER A 89 -12.51 -0.26 0.16
N THR A 90 -11.94 -0.72 1.28
CA THR A 90 -10.94 0.06 2.03
C THR A 90 -9.67 0.24 1.21
N ILE A 91 -9.18 -0.84 0.59
CA ILE A 91 -7.98 -0.83 -0.26
C ILE A 91 -8.15 0.11 -1.45
N TYR A 92 -9.29 0.05 -2.16
CA TYR A 92 -9.59 0.90 -3.30
C TYR A 92 -9.63 2.38 -2.91
N ASN A 93 -10.27 2.70 -1.79
CA ASN A 93 -10.33 4.07 -1.29
C ASN A 93 -8.92 4.61 -0.97
N ARG A 94 -8.04 3.81 -0.37
CA ARG A 94 -6.65 4.21 -0.11
C ARG A 94 -5.82 4.29 -1.40
N ALA A 95 -5.99 3.33 -2.30
CA ALA A 95 -5.32 3.34 -3.61
C ALA A 95 -5.66 4.60 -4.41
N TRP A 96 -6.91 5.08 -4.34
CA TRP A 96 -7.30 6.33 -5.00
C TRP A 96 -6.56 7.55 -4.43
N VAL A 97 -6.42 7.65 -3.11
CA VAL A 97 -5.64 8.72 -2.47
C VAL A 97 -4.17 8.67 -2.92
N ILE A 98 -3.59 7.47 -2.96
CA ILE A 98 -2.19 7.27 -3.36
C ILE A 98 -1.99 7.60 -4.84
N ARG A 99 -2.93 7.21 -5.71
CA ARG A 99 -2.89 7.57 -7.14
C ARG A 99 -2.88 9.08 -7.35
N LYS A 100 -3.68 9.83 -6.59
CA LYS A 100 -3.63 11.30 -6.66
C LYS A 100 -2.25 11.80 -6.32
N LEU A 101 -1.68 11.30 -5.21
CA LEU A 101 -0.33 11.67 -4.80
C LEU A 101 0.72 11.36 -5.89
N LEU A 102 0.65 10.18 -6.52
CA LEU A 102 1.55 9.75 -7.60
C LEU A 102 1.37 10.50 -8.92
N LEU A 103 0.18 11.03 -9.21
CA LEU A 103 -0.10 11.81 -10.42
C LEU A 103 0.18 13.30 -10.23
N ASP A 104 0.20 13.77 -8.99
CA ASP A 104 0.51 15.15 -8.62
C ASP A 104 2.03 15.37 -8.38
N THR A 105 2.87 14.31 -8.51
CA THR A 105 4.35 14.37 -8.42
C THR A 105 5.00 14.33 -9.80
#